data_AF-A0A662U2E0-F1
#
_entry.id   AF-A0A662U2E0-F1
#
_cell.length_a   1.000
_cell.length_b   1.000
_cell.length_c   1.000
_cell.angle_alpha   90.00
_cell.angle_beta   90.00
_cell.angle_gamma   90.00
#
_symmetry.space_group_name_H-M   'P 1'
#
loop_
_entity.id
_entity.type
_entity.pdbx_description
1 polymer ?
#
loop_
_entity_poly.entity_id
_entity_poly.type
_entity_poly.pdbx_seq_one_letter_code
_entity_poly.pdbx_strand_id
1 'polypeptide(L)'
;MIKVKLIRYTPEGEKLVAVAAKQSLSRKPFEYQWGKMSDKEVEVWIKETLKRNHLSPWEHSVYTFVIEGISRACSHQLVRHRIASYTQLSQRFAKMIKEYFSVVKPPRISENNEASKIFDEAVSKAYEAYVKLLDLRIPPEDARYVLPQAVTTK
;
A
#
# COMPACT_ATOMS: atom_id res chain seq x y z
N MET A 1 2.91 3.44 -14.36
CA MET A 1 1.62 3.96 -13.87
C MET A 1 1.28 3.20 -12.60
N ILE A 2 0.84 3.91 -11.55
CA ILE A 2 0.45 3.29 -10.29
C ILE A 2 -0.85 2.52 -10.51
N LYS A 3 -0.91 1.28 -10.03
CA LYS A 3 -2.12 0.45 -10.03
C LYS A 3 -2.48 0.12 -8.59
N VAL A 4 -3.74 0.36 -8.23
CA VAL A 4 -4.29 0.01 -6.92
C VAL A 4 -5.52 -0.85 -7.15
N LYS A 5 -5.53 -2.05 -6.58
CA LYS A 5 -6.63 -3.01 -6.72
C LYS A 5 -7.05 -3.50 -5.34
N LEU A 6 -8.33 -3.33 -5.00
CA LEU A 6 -8.92 -4.01 -3.84
C LEU A 6 -9.08 -5.50 -4.16
N ILE A 7 -8.50 -6.37 -3.33
CA ILE A 7 -8.56 -7.83 -3.53
C ILE A 7 -9.36 -8.55 -2.45
N ARG A 8 -9.53 -7.94 -1.27
CA ARG A 8 -10.32 -8.48 -0.17
C ARG A 8 -10.83 -7.34 0.70
N TYR A 9 -12.01 -7.53 1.28
CA TYR A 9 -12.58 -6.65 2.28
C TYR A 9 -13.45 -7.45 3.26
N THR A 10 -13.76 -6.89 4.43
CA THR A 10 -14.76 -7.44 5.35
C THR A 10 -16.16 -7.27 4.75
N PRO A 11 -16.88 -8.36 4.42
CA PRO A 11 -18.27 -8.26 3.94
C PRO A 11 -19.14 -7.57 4.99
N GLU A 12 -20.09 -6.72 4.54
CA GLU A 12 -20.95 -5.92 5.42
C GLU A 12 -20.15 -5.09 6.46
N GLY A 13 -18.94 -4.63 6.12
CA GLY A 13 -18.03 -3.95 7.04
C GLY A 13 -18.65 -2.75 7.77
N GLU A 14 -19.43 -1.91 7.07
CA GLU A 14 -20.13 -0.78 7.70
C GLU A 14 -21.14 -1.22 8.76
N LYS A 15 -21.90 -2.28 8.48
CA LYS A 15 -22.84 -2.88 9.43
C LYS A 15 -22.11 -3.49 10.63
N LEU A 16 -20.96 -4.13 10.41
CA LEU A 16 -20.11 -4.62 11.49
C LEU A 16 -19.65 -3.50 12.41
N VAL A 17 -19.16 -2.38 11.85
CA VAL A 17 -18.75 -1.20 12.63
C VAL A 17 -19.93 -0.63 13.42
N ALA A 18 -21.09 -0.46 12.78
CA ALA A 18 -22.30 0.07 13.40
C ALA A 18 -22.82 -0.81 14.55
N VAL A 19 -22.91 -2.12 14.31
CA VAL A 19 -23.36 -3.10 15.33
C VAL A 19 -22.36 -3.16 16.48
N ALA A 20 -21.05 -3.21 16.22
CA ALA A 20 -20.03 -3.22 17.26
C ALA A 20 -20.08 -1.95 18.13
N ALA A 21 -20.25 -0.78 17.52
CA ALA A 21 -20.43 0.48 18.24
C ALA A 21 -21.68 0.43 19.13
N LYS A 22 -22.83 -0.03 18.59
CA LYS A 22 -24.08 -0.15 19.34
C LYS A 22 -24.03 -1.20 20.44
N GLN A 23 -23.26 -2.27 20.27
CA GLN A 23 -23.12 -3.37 21.22
C GLN A 23 -22.53 -2.88 22.56
N SER A 24 -21.67 -1.86 22.53
CA SER A 24 -21.12 -1.25 23.75
C SER A 24 -22.17 -0.54 24.63
N LEU A 25 -23.34 -0.21 24.07
CA LEU A 25 -24.41 0.54 24.74
C LEU A 25 -25.70 -0.28 24.93
N SER A 26 -25.86 -1.38 24.19
CA SER A 26 -27.09 -2.16 24.18
C SER A 26 -26.97 -3.42 25.04
N ARG A 27 -28.04 -3.73 25.80
CA ARG A 27 -28.19 -5.03 26.47
C ARG A 27 -28.64 -6.15 25.53
N LYS A 28 -28.96 -5.83 24.27
CA LYS A 28 -29.44 -6.82 23.30
C LYS A 28 -28.26 -7.66 22.78
N PRO A 29 -28.46 -8.95 22.51
CA PRO A 29 -27.44 -9.80 21.89
C PRO A 29 -27.02 -9.30 20.50
N PHE A 30 -25.81 -9.69 20.07
CA PHE A 30 -25.26 -9.35 18.77
C PHE A 30 -26.19 -9.79 17.63
N GLU A 31 -26.71 -11.01 17.69
CA GLU A 31 -27.57 -11.62 16.66
C GLU A 31 -28.84 -10.81 16.44
N TYR A 32 -29.39 -10.24 17.51
CA TYR A 32 -30.55 -9.35 17.42
C TYR A 32 -30.20 -8.08 16.64
N GLN A 33 -29.08 -7.43 16.99
CA GLN A 33 -28.66 -6.20 16.31
C GLN A 33 -28.32 -6.48 14.85
N TRP A 34 -27.57 -7.53 14.58
CA TRP A 34 -27.18 -7.94 13.23
C TRP A 34 -28.37 -8.25 12.34
N GLY A 35 -29.37 -8.96 12.88
CA GLY A 35 -30.56 -9.36 12.11
C GLY A 35 -31.62 -8.27 11.93
N LYS A 36 -31.60 -7.20 12.74
CA LYS A 36 -32.64 -6.16 12.74
C LYS A 36 -32.17 -4.78 12.33
N MET A 37 -30.87 -4.49 12.36
CA MET A 37 -30.34 -3.19 11.98
C MET A 37 -30.53 -2.96 10.47
N SER A 38 -31.30 -1.92 10.13
CA SER A 38 -31.52 -1.49 8.74
C SER A 38 -30.35 -0.65 8.23
N ASP A 39 -30.20 -0.51 6.90
CA ASP A 39 -29.16 0.32 6.29
C ASP A 39 -29.20 1.79 6.75
N LYS A 40 -30.42 2.33 6.94
CA LYS A 40 -30.60 3.68 7.51
C LYS A 40 -30.05 3.78 8.92
N GLU A 41 -30.25 2.75 9.73
CA GLU A 41 -29.72 2.69 11.09
C GLU A 41 -28.20 2.50 11.10
N VAL A 42 -27.64 1.70 10.18
CA VAL A 42 -26.18 1.58 9.97
C VAL A 42 -25.58 2.95 9.71
N GLU A 43 -26.14 3.72 8.76
CA GLU A 43 -25.66 5.07 8.42
C GLU A 43 -25.70 6.02 9.63
N VAL A 44 -26.77 5.98 10.43
CA VAL A 44 -26.88 6.76 11.67
C VAL A 44 -25.74 6.41 12.63
N TRP A 45 -25.49 5.12 12.86
CA TRP A 45 -24.44 4.71 13.79
C TRP A 45 -23.03 5.01 13.30
N ILE A 46 -22.75 4.83 12.00
CA ILE A 46 -21.47 5.26 11.40
C ILE A 46 -21.22 6.75 11.68
N LYS A 47 -22.22 7.61 11.42
CA LYS A 47 -22.10 9.05 11.70
C LYS A 47 -21.91 9.34 13.19
N GLU A 48 -22.61 8.63 14.08
CA GLU A 48 -22.45 8.79 15.53
C GLU A 48 -21.05 8.37 16.01
N THR A 49 -20.45 7.33 15.44
CA THR A 49 -19.06 6.95 15.79
C THR A 49 -18.07 8.07 15.48
N LEU A 50 -18.21 8.73 14.34
CA LEU A 50 -17.37 9.86 13.94
C LEU A 50 -17.58 11.08 14.84
N LYS A 51 -18.84 11.46 15.10
CA LYS A 51 -19.18 12.61 15.98
C LYS A 51 -18.60 12.47 17.38
N ARG A 52 -18.57 11.24 17.91
CA ARG A 52 -18.11 10.94 19.27
C ARG A 52 -16.64 10.56 19.35
N ASN A 53 -15.92 10.57 18.22
CA ASN A 53 -14.55 10.06 18.11
C ASN A 53 -14.41 8.61 18.64
N HIS A 54 -15.46 7.80 18.49
CA HIS A 54 -15.46 6.39 18.88
C HIS A 54 -14.92 5.55 17.71
N LEU A 55 -13.61 5.59 17.52
CA LEU A 55 -12.96 5.02 16.32
C LEU A 55 -12.60 3.54 16.45
N SER A 56 -12.52 2.97 17.66
CA SER A 56 -12.13 1.57 17.84
C SER A 56 -13.00 0.54 17.10
N PRO A 57 -14.33 0.72 16.90
CA PRO A 57 -15.12 -0.23 16.12
C PRO A 57 -14.74 -0.28 14.63
N TRP A 58 -14.11 0.78 14.10
CA TRP A 58 -13.66 0.84 12.70
C TRP A 58 -12.54 -0.16 12.41
N GLU A 59 -11.78 -0.55 13.43
CA GLU A 59 -10.69 -1.53 13.31
C GLU A 59 -11.19 -2.93 12.95
N HIS A 60 -12.49 -3.21 13.09
CA HIS A 60 -13.09 -4.49 12.68
C HIS A 60 -13.29 -4.63 11.17
N SER A 61 -13.32 -3.51 10.42
CA SER A 61 -13.45 -3.54 8.95
C SER A 61 -12.08 -3.45 8.30
N VAL A 62 -11.67 -4.53 7.64
CA VAL A 62 -10.32 -4.69 7.07
C VAL A 62 -10.39 -4.76 5.56
N TYR A 63 -9.44 -4.09 4.89
CA TYR A 63 -9.33 -4.07 3.43
C TYR A 63 -7.90 -4.48 3.03
N THR A 64 -7.79 -5.29 1.99
CA THR A 64 -6.52 -5.72 1.42
C THR A 64 -6.41 -5.23 -0.01
N PHE A 65 -5.33 -4.50 -0.29
CA PHE A 65 -5.02 -3.96 -1.61
C PHE A 65 -3.77 -4.61 -2.18
N VAL A 66 -3.75 -4.76 -3.51
CA VAL A 66 -2.53 -4.92 -4.30
C VAL A 66 -2.18 -3.54 -4.86
N ILE A 67 -0.94 -3.10 -4.60
CA ILE A 67 -0.43 -1.82 -5.05
C ILE A 67 0.80 -2.09 -5.91
N GLU A 68 0.78 -1.70 -7.18
CA GLU A 68 1.90 -1.91 -8.10
C GLU A 68 2.35 -0.58 -8.72
N GLY A 69 3.62 -0.51 -9.11
CA GLY A 69 4.14 0.64 -9.86
C GLY A 69 4.40 1.88 -9.00
N ILE A 70 4.51 1.70 -7.67
CA ILE A 70 5.01 2.72 -6.75
C ILE A 70 6.54 2.62 -6.62
N SER A 71 7.22 3.70 -6.25
CA SER A 71 8.67 3.70 -6.05
C SER A 71 9.09 3.06 -4.72
N ARG A 72 10.36 2.66 -4.60
CA ARG A 72 10.95 2.26 -3.32
C ARG A 72 10.85 3.38 -2.28
N ALA A 73 11.14 4.63 -2.67
CA ALA A 73 10.94 5.79 -1.80
C ALA A 73 9.50 5.88 -1.25
N CYS A 74 8.50 5.69 -2.11
CA CYS A 74 7.10 5.71 -1.70
C CYS A 74 6.80 4.56 -0.72
N SER A 75 7.24 3.34 -1.02
CA SER A 75 7.04 2.20 -0.13
C SER A 75 7.71 2.38 1.24
N HIS A 76 8.87 3.02 1.30
CA HIS A 76 9.55 3.35 2.55
C HIS A 76 8.76 4.31 3.45
N GLN A 77 7.94 5.19 2.86
CA GLN A 77 7.00 6.01 3.64
C GLN A 77 5.74 5.22 4.01
N LEU A 78 5.21 4.44 3.07
CA LEU A 78 4.01 3.64 3.28
C LEU A 78 4.13 2.69 4.48
N VAL A 79 5.24 1.96 4.59
CA VAL A 79 5.46 0.99 5.68
C VAL A 79 5.70 1.63 7.05
N ARG A 80 5.74 2.96 7.15
CA ARG A 80 5.79 3.68 8.44
C ARG A 80 4.44 3.70 9.14
N HIS A 81 3.35 3.42 8.42
CA HIS A 81 2.03 3.27 9.00
C HIS A 81 1.92 1.90 9.69
N ARG A 82 2.14 1.88 11.01
CA ARG A 82 2.31 0.63 11.79
C ARG A 82 1.03 -0.18 11.99
N ILE A 83 -0.14 0.44 11.83
CA ILE A 83 -1.45 -0.23 11.94
C ILE A 83 -1.88 -0.67 10.54
N ALA A 84 -1.11 -1.60 9.98
CA ALA A 84 -1.33 -2.23 8.67
C ALA A 84 -0.40 -3.45 8.54
N SER A 85 -0.72 -4.32 7.59
CA SER A 85 0.09 -5.52 7.28
C SER A 85 0.61 -5.43 5.85
N TYR A 86 1.89 -5.74 5.65
CA TYR A 86 2.57 -5.56 4.37
C TYR A 86 3.28 -6.84 3.92
N THR A 87 3.14 -7.12 2.63
CA THR A 87 3.99 -8.04 1.89
C THR A 87 4.50 -7.29 0.67
N GLN A 88 5.82 -7.17 0.54
CA GLN A 88 6.45 -6.35 -0.49
C GLN A 88 7.43 -7.19 -1.32
N LEU A 89 7.55 -6.90 -2.61
CA LEU A 89 8.55 -7.51 -3.49
C LEU A 89 9.97 -7.33 -2.91
N SER A 90 10.65 -8.44 -2.63
CA SER A 90 12.00 -8.44 -2.06
C SER A 90 13.07 -8.30 -3.14
N GLN A 91 13.86 -7.23 -3.09
CA GLN A 91 15.07 -7.08 -3.92
C GLN A 91 16.23 -8.01 -3.52
N ARG A 92 16.11 -8.75 -2.41
CA ARG A 92 17.13 -9.77 -2.03
C ARG A 92 17.01 -11.02 -2.90
N PHE A 93 15.79 -11.36 -3.31
CA PHE A 93 15.48 -12.59 -4.03
C PHE A 93 15.03 -12.31 -5.48
N ALA A 94 14.23 -11.27 -5.70
CA ALA A 94 13.76 -10.88 -7.02
C ALA A 94 14.83 -10.05 -7.74
N LYS A 95 15.61 -10.70 -8.60
CA LYS A 95 16.58 -10.03 -9.45
C LYS A 95 15.87 -9.03 -10.38
N MET A 96 16.35 -7.79 -10.37
CA MET A 96 15.90 -6.76 -11.29
C MET A 96 16.54 -6.97 -12.67
N ILE A 97 16.08 -7.96 -13.43
CA ILE A 97 16.48 -8.14 -14.84
C ILE A 97 15.72 -7.18 -15.75
N LYS A 98 16.20 -7.00 -16.98
CA LYS A 98 15.75 -5.92 -17.89
C LYS A 98 14.23 -5.86 -18.07
N GLU A 99 13.57 -7.01 -18.13
CA GLU A 99 12.11 -7.12 -18.29
C GLU A 99 11.32 -6.64 -17.06
N TYR A 100 11.91 -6.74 -15.87
CA TYR A 100 11.28 -6.35 -14.60
C TYR A 100 11.84 -5.04 -14.03
N PHE A 101 12.81 -4.43 -14.69
CA PHE A 101 13.37 -3.15 -14.26
C PHE A 101 12.51 -2.00 -14.78
N SER A 102 11.89 -1.28 -13.85
CA SER A 102 11.19 -0.03 -14.14
C SER A 102 11.36 0.95 -13.00
N VAL A 103 11.15 2.23 -13.30
CA VAL A 103 11.27 3.33 -12.33
C VAL A 103 10.02 4.21 -12.36
N VAL A 104 9.74 4.87 -11.23
CA VAL A 104 8.77 5.96 -11.16
C VAL A 104 9.51 7.27 -11.33
N LYS A 105 9.23 7.97 -12.44
CA LYS A 105 9.71 9.33 -12.69
C LYS A 105 8.69 10.34 -12.13
N PRO A 106 9.08 11.24 -11.21
CA PRO A 106 8.19 12.28 -10.69
C PRO A 106 7.70 13.25 -11.79
N PRO A 107 6.45 13.77 -11.72
CA PRO A 107 5.88 14.66 -12.73
C PRO A 107 6.75 15.89 -13.06
N ARG A 108 7.25 16.57 -12.02
CA ARG A 108 8.12 17.75 -12.18
C ARG A 108 9.44 17.45 -12.90
N ILE A 109 9.93 16.21 -12.80
CA ILE A 109 11.13 15.76 -13.54
C ILE A 109 10.74 15.43 -14.97
N SER A 110 9.59 14.77 -15.21
CA SER A 110 9.14 14.44 -16.58
C SER A 110 8.73 15.65 -17.41
N GLU A 111 8.23 16.71 -16.78
CA GLU A 111 7.77 17.94 -17.46
C GLU A 111 8.93 18.85 -17.87
N ASN A 112 10.14 18.64 -17.33
CA ASN A 112 11.34 19.38 -17.69
C ASN A 112 12.30 18.48 -18.48
N ASN A 113 12.54 18.80 -19.74
CA ASN A 113 13.37 17.99 -20.65
C ASN A 113 14.79 17.74 -20.12
N GLU A 114 15.42 18.76 -19.55
CA GLU A 114 16.79 18.66 -19.02
C GLU A 114 16.82 17.77 -17.76
N ALA A 115 15.90 18.00 -16.81
CA ALA A 115 15.77 17.18 -15.62
C ALA A 115 15.43 15.72 -15.95
N SER A 116 14.54 15.49 -16.92
CA SER A 116 14.18 14.15 -17.41
C SER A 116 15.40 13.42 -17.96
N LYS A 117 16.23 14.11 -18.77
CA LYS A 117 17.46 13.54 -19.32
C LYS A 117 18.46 13.16 -18.22
N ILE A 118 18.70 14.06 -17.26
CA ILE A 118 19.59 13.79 -16.11
C ILE A 118 19.11 12.56 -15.33
N PHE A 119 17.79 12.46 -15.10
CA PHE A 119 17.19 11.33 -14.40
C PHE A 119 17.39 10.02 -15.17
N ASP A 120 17.08 10.00 -16.46
CA ASP A 120 17.17 8.80 -17.30
C ASP A 120 18.62 8.29 -17.40
N GLU A 121 19.58 9.20 -17.56
CA GLU A 121 21.01 8.87 -17.58
C GLU A 121 21.49 8.28 -16.25
N ALA A 122 21.09 8.88 -15.12
CA ALA A 122 21.45 8.40 -13.79
C ALA A 122 20.87 7.00 -13.52
N VAL A 123 19.60 6.78 -13.89
CA VAL A 123 18.93 5.48 -13.78
C VAL A 123 19.63 4.42 -14.64
N SER A 124 19.97 4.74 -15.89
CA SER A 124 20.68 3.81 -16.78
C SER A 124 22.03 3.40 -16.20
N LYS A 125 22.85 4.36 -15.77
CA LYS A 125 24.17 4.09 -15.18
C LYS A 125 24.07 3.22 -13.92
N ALA A 126 23.10 3.50 -13.06
CA ALA A 126 22.85 2.70 -11.86
C ALA A 126 22.45 1.27 -12.20
N TYR A 127 21.58 1.09 -13.20
CA TYR A 127 21.15 -0.23 -13.65
C TYR A 127 22.28 -1.02 -14.30
N GLU A 128 23.09 -0.39 -15.15
CA GLU A 128 24.28 -1.00 -15.75
C GLU A 128 25.28 -1.45 -14.67
N ALA A 129 25.51 -0.63 -13.64
CA ALA A 129 26.34 -0.99 -12.50
C ALA A 129 25.78 -2.21 -11.75
N TYR A 130 24.46 -2.26 -11.53
CA TYR A 130 23.79 -3.40 -10.91
C TYR A 130 24.01 -4.69 -11.70
N VAL A 131 23.84 -4.65 -13.03
CA VAL A 131 24.06 -5.82 -13.89
C VAL A 131 25.52 -6.30 -13.83
N LYS A 132 26.49 -5.37 -13.93
CA LYS A 132 27.92 -5.71 -13.82
C LYS A 132 28.26 -6.37 -12.48
N LEU A 133 27.67 -5.91 -11.38
CA LEU A 133 27.84 -6.54 -10.06
C LEU A 133 27.30 -7.98 -10.04
N LEU A 134 26.13 -8.22 -10.65
CA LEU A 134 25.60 -9.58 -10.78
C LEU A 134 26.49 -10.48 -11.65
N ASP A 135 27.05 -9.97 -12.74
CA ASP A 135 27.97 -10.72 -13.62
C ASP A 135 29.25 -11.13 -12.88
N LEU A 136 29.70 -10.31 -11.92
CA LEU A 136 30.78 -10.62 -10.99
C LEU A 136 30.36 -11.57 -9.85
N ARG A 137 29.17 -12.16 -9.93
CA ARG A 137 28.58 -13.08 -8.93
C ARG A 137 28.33 -12.44 -7.56
N ILE A 138 28.22 -11.11 -7.48
CA ILE A 138 27.78 -10.45 -6.25
C ILE A 138 26.29 -10.78 -6.01
N PRO A 139 25.90 -11.18 -4.78
CA PRO A 139 24.51 -11.48 -4.47
C PRO A 139 23.57 -10.28 -4.72
N PRO A 140 22.30 -10.51 -5.11
CA PRO A 140 21.34 -9.43 -5.36
C PRO A 140 21.12 -8.51 -4.15
N GLU A 141 21.24 -9.04 -2.93
CA GLU A 141 21.07 -8.26 -1.70
C GLU A 141 22.17 -7.21 -1.48
N ASP A 142 23.34 -7.41 -2.05
CA ASP A 142 24.46 -6.44 -2.04
C ASP A 142 24.45 -5.60 -3.31
N ALA A 143 24.29 -6.23 -4.47
CA ALA A 143 24.29 -5.54 -5.76
C ALA A 143 23.21 -4.44 -5.82
N ARG A 144 22.04 -4.65 -5.19
CA ARG A 144 20.94 -3.67 -5.17
C ARG A 144 21.28 -2.33 -4.54
N TYR A 145 22.39 -2.18 -3.81
CA TYR A 145 22.77 -0.92 -3.17
C TYR A 145 23.00 0.22 -4.17
N VAL A 146 23.32 -0.10 -5.42
CA VAL A 146 23.44 0.91 -6.49
C VAL A 146 22.10 1.29 -7.13
N LEU A 147 21.02 0.52 -6.88
CA LEU A 147 19.72 0.80 -7.49
C LEU A 147 19.10 2.07 -6.92
N PRO A 148 18.52 2.94 -7.77
CA PRO A 148 17.95 4.19 -7.30
C PRO A 148 16.65 3.96 -6.52
N GLN A 149 16.33 4.90 -5.64
CA GLN A 149 15.07 4.90 -4.88
C GLN A 149 13.81 4.99 -5.77
N ALA A 150 13.99 5.35 -7.05
CA ALA A 150 12.94 5.42 -8.04
C ALA A 150 12.48 4.04 -8.55
N VAL A 151 13.24 2.97 -8.32
CA VAL A 151 12.87 1.61 -8.76
C VAL A 151 11.48 1.25 -8.27
N THR A 152 10.68 0.66 -9.16
CA THR A 152 9.32 0.26 -8.83
C THR A 152 9.30 -0.92 -7.87
N THR A 153 8.21 -1.03 -7.12
CA THR A 153 7.88 -2.16 -6.27
C THR A 153 6.39 -2.45 -6.37
N LYS A 154 6.03 -3.60 -5.82
CA LYS A 154 4.67 -4.02 -5.53
C LYS A 154 4.61 -4.71 -4.17
#